data_AF-A0A5M9Z5K8-F1
#
_entry.id   AF-A0A5M9Z5K8-F1
#
_cell.length_a   1.000
_cell.length_b   1.000
_cell.length_c   1.000
_cell.angle_alpha   90.00
_cell.angle_beta   90.00
_cell.angle_gamma   90.00
#
_symmetry.space_group_name_H-M   'P 1'
#
loop_
_entity.id
_entity.type
_entity.pdbx_description
1 polymer ?
#
loop_
_entity_poly.entity_id
_entity_poly.type
_entity_poly.pdbx_seq_one_letter_code
_entity_poly.pdbx_strand_id
1 'polypeptide(L)'
;MNFIAWLKINRIRAFIISIILLFSQSISTLSIYIIDPQMNSILDNNWYLFLKLSIMHFVLVGLSNGVYNYGRILFVNQTQDLFHSYREKIVYSFYRKNEHDLAKMETNLTTDRR
;
A
#
# COMPACT_ATOMS: atom_id res chain seq x y z
N MET A 1 -7.41 5.72 12.78
CA MET A 1 -5.95 5.48 12.58
C MET A 1 -5.12 6.77 12.70
N ASN A 2 -4.17 6.86 13.64
CA ASN A 2 -3.25 8.01 13.76
C ASN A 2 -2.07 7.90 12.78
N PHE A 3 -2.02 8.77 11.76
CA PHE A 3 -0.99 8.75 10.72
C PHE A 3 0.43 9.00 11.25
N ILE A 4 0.59 9.88 12.24
CA ILE A 4 1.89 10.17 12.85
C ILE A 4 2.41 8.94 13.61
N ALA A 5 1.52 8.23 14.32
CA ALA A 5 1.88 6.98 14.99
C ALA A 5 2.23 5.88 13.98
N TRP A 6 1.49 5.80 12.86
CA TRP A 6 1.76 4.89 11.76
C TRP A 6 3.13 5.14 11.10
N LEU A 7 3.54 6.39 10.92
CA LEU A 7 4.88 6.69 10.40
C LEU A 7 5.99 6.32 11.39
N LYS A 8 5.71 6.41 12.70
CA LYS A 8 6.71 6.20 13.75
C LYS A 8 6.95 4.73 14.08
N ILE A 9 6.01 3.82 13.84
CA ILE A 9 6.15 2.39 14.22
C ILE A 9 7.37 1.74 13.54
N ASN A 10 7.54 1.97 12.24
CA ASN A 10 8.76 1.62 11.51
C ASN A 10 8.97 2.65 10.40
N ARG A 11 9.89 3.60 10.64
CA ARG A 11 10.13 4.75 9.76
C ARG A 11 10.70 4.33 8.41
N ILE A 12 11.58 3.32 8.40
CA ILE A 12 12.21 2.82 7.18
C ILE A 12 11.16 2.19 6.28
N ARG A 13 10.32 1.28 6.83
CA ARG A 13 9.24 0.65 6.06
C ARG A 13 8.22 1.66 5.58
N ALA A 14 7.85 2.65 6.40
CA ALA A 14 6.97 3.74 5.98
C ALA A 14 7.54 4.55 4.79
N PHE A 15 8.83 4.91 4.85
CA PHE A 15 9.51 5.62 3.76
C PHE A 15 9.56 4.78 2.48
N ILE A 16 9.88 3.49 2.59
CA ILE A 16 9.89 2.54 1.46
C ILE A 16 8.49 2.44 0.84
N ILE A 17 7.43 2.32 1.65
CA ILE A 17 6.04 2.31 1.17
C ILE A 17 5.75 3.58 0.37
N SER A 18 6.11 4.76 0.88
CA SER A 18 5.89 6.03 0.18
C SER A 18 6.60 6.08 -1.18
N ILE A 19 7.87 5.67 -1.24
CA ILE A 19 8.62 5.60 -2.50
C ILE A 19 7.95 4.64 -3.49
N ILE A 20 7.61 3.44 -3.04
CA ILE A 20 6.99 2.41 -3.87
C ILE A 20 5.67 2.91 -4.46
N LEU A 21 4.82 3.54 -3.65
CA LEU A 21 3.54 4.07 -4.12
C LEU A 21 3.74 5.19 -5.15
N LEU A 22 4.61 6.16 -4.87
CA LEU A 22 4.92 7.23 -5.81
C LEU A 22 5.51 6.70 -7.13
N PHE A 23 6.41 5.72 -7.04
CA PHE A 23 7.03 5.11 -8.21
C PHE A 23 6.01 4.31 -9.04
N SER A 24 5.15 3.51 -8.41
CA SER A 24 4.08 2.79 -9.11
C SER A 24 3.11 3.73 -9.83
N GLN A 25 2.73 4.83 -9.18
CA GLN A 25 1.87 5.84 -9.78
C GLN A 25 2.55 6.53 -10.96
N SER A 26 3.84 6.84 -10.85
CA SER A 26 4.61 7.46 -11.93
C SER A 26 4.67 6.55 -13.16
N ILE A 27 4.92 5.25 -12.98
CA ILE A 27 4.90 4.27 -14.08
C ILE A 27 3.51 4.19 -14.71
N SER A 28 2.46 4.13 -13.88
CA SER A 28 1.08 4.06 -14.37
C SER A 28 0.70 5.31 -15.18
N THR A 29 1.15 6.50 -14.78
CA THR A 29 0.92 7.73 -15.54
C THR A 29 1.71 7.73 -16.85
N LEU A 30 2.97 7.28 -16.82
CA LEU A 30 3.78 7.16 -18.04
C LEU A 30 3.19 6.18 -19.05
N SER A 31 2.56 5.11 -18.59
CA SER A 31 1.96 4.12 -19.49
C SER A 31 0.76 4.69 -20.28
N ILE A 32 0.06 5.69 -19.74
CA ILE A 32 -1.05 6.37 -20.44
C ILE A 32 -0.56 7.08 -21.70
N TYR A 33 0.64 7.68 -21.69
CA TYR A 33 1.19 8.36 -22.86
C TYR A 33 1.54 7.43 -24.02
N ILE A 34 1.48 6.10 -23.81
CA ILE A 34 1.68 5.11 -24.88
C ILE A 34 0.39 4.87 -25.66
N ILE A 35 -0.78 5.20 -25.09
CA ILE A 35 -2.08 4.97 -25.70
C ILE A 35 -2.24 5.79 -26.99
N ASP A 36 -1.85 7.06 -26.99
CA ASP A 36 -1.95 7.91 -28.17
C ASP A 36 -1.09 7.36 -29.35
N PRO A 37 0.20 7.02 -29.17
CA PRO A 37 0.98 6.29 -30.18
C PRO A 37 0.36 4.96 -30.63
N GLN A 38 -0.27 4.20 -29.73
CA GLN A 38 -0.95 2.95 -30.09
C GLN A 38 -2.12 3.22 -31.04
N MET A 39 -2.95 4.21 -30.71
CA MET A 39 -4.10 4.58 -31.54
C MET A 39 -3.66 5.11 -32.90
N ASN A 40 -2.63 5.97 -32.95
CA ASN A 40 -2.09 6.46 -34.21
C ASN A 40 -1.53 5.33 -35.08
N SER A 41 -0.89 4.33 -34.47
CA SER A 41 -0.39 3.15 -35.19
C SER A 41 -1.52 2.35 -35.84
N ILE A 42 -2.69 2.28 -35.22
CA ILE A 42 -3.89 1.64 -35.80
C ILE A 42 -4.39 2.46 -36.98
N LEU A 43 -4.51 3.78 -36.82
CA LEU A 43 -4.96 4.70 -37.88
C LEU A 43 -4.05 4.63 -39.13
N ASP A 44 -2.74 4.48 -38.91
CA ASP A 44 -1.75 4.33 -39.97
C ASP A 44 -1.63 2.89 -40.53
N ASN A 45 -2.49 1.96 -40.09
CA ASN A 45 -2.41 0.52 -40.40
C ASN A 45 -1.06 -0.13 -40.07
N ASN A 46 -0.27 0.46 -39.17
CA ASN A 46 1.02 -0.04 -38.74
C ASN A 46 0.86 -1.01 -37.55
N TRP A 47 0.37 -2.21 -37.85
CA TRP A 47 0.12 -3.26 -36.85
C TRP A 47 1.38 -3.74 -36.11
N TYR A 48 2.55 -3.68 -36.77
CA TYR A 48 3.82 -4.01 -36.13
C TYR A 48 4.14 -3.03 -34.99
N LEU A 49 4.01 -1.73 -35.24
CA LEU A 49 4.23 -0.70 -34.23
C LEU A 49 3.18 -0.79 -33.11
N PHE A 50 1.92 -1.03 -33.46
CA PHE A 50 0.86 -1.26 -32.48
C PHE A 50 1.18 -2.44 -31.53
N LEU A 51 1.59 -3.60 -32.06
CA LEU A 51 1.95 -4.76 -31.25
C LEU A 51 3.15 -4.47 -30.35
N LYS A 52 4.19 -3.81 -30.88
CA LYS A 52 5.37 -3.42 -30.11
C LYS A 52 5.00 -2.51 -28.94
N LEU A 53 4.18 -1.48 -29.19
CA LEU A 53 3.71 -0.57 -28.16
C LEU A 53 2.77 -1.26 -27.16
N SER A 54 1.96 -2.23 -27.60
CA SER A 54 1.07 -3.03 -26.74
C SER A 54 1.86 -3.88 -25.75
N ILE A 55 2.91 -4.55 -26.22
CA ILE A 55 3.82 -5.31 -25.35
C ILE A 55 4.50 -4.38 -24.34
N MET A 56 4.99 -3.22 -24.79
CA MET A 56 5.61 -2.23 -23.90
C MET A 56 4.65 -1.73 -22.82
N HIS A 57 3.40 -1.40 -23.21
CA HIS A 57 2.36 -0.97 -22.29
C HIS A 57 2.03 -2.07 -21.27
N PHE A 58 1.86 -3.32 -21.72
CA PHE A 58 1.62 -4.46 -20.85
C PHE A 58 2.74 -4.65 -19.81
N VAL A 59 4.00 -4.56 -20.22
CA VAL A 59 5.16 -4.67 -19.31
C VAL A 59 5.15 -3.56 -18.27
N LEU A 60 4.91 -2.30 -18.67
CA LEU A 60 4.86 -1.17 -17.72
C LEU A 60 3.72 -1.29 -16.72
N VAL A 61 2.53 -1.67 -17.17
CA VAL A 61 1.38 -1.90 -16.30
C VAL A 61 1.62 -3.08 -15.36
N GLY A 62 2.22 -4.16 -15.86
CA GLY A 62 2.60 -5.32 -15.05
C GLY A 62 3.61 -4.94 -13.95
N LEU A 63 4.64 -4.18 -14.30
CA LEU A 63 5.63 -3.67 -13.34
C LEU A 63 4.98 -2.75 -12.30
N SER A 64 4.15 -1.80 -12.73
CA SER A 64 3.43 -0.90 -11.83
C SER A 64 2.56 -1.67 -10.83
N ASN A 65 1.78 -2.63 -11.31
CA ASN A 65 0.94 -3.47 -10.45
C ASN A 65 1.75 -4.35 -9.51
N GLY A 66 2.85 -4.95 -9.97
CA GLY A 66 3.73 -5.76 -9.13
C GLY A 66 4.32 -4.94 -7.98
N VAL A 67 4.87 -3.77 -8.31
CA VAL A 67 5.44 -2.82 -7.35
C VAL A 67 4.36 -2.33 -6.37
N TYR A 68 3.18 -1.95 -6.86
CA TYR A 68 2.06 -1.52 -6.02
C TYR A 68 1.62 -2.61 -5.04
N ASN A 69 1.46 -3.86 -5.50
CA ASN A 69 1.07 -4.96 -4.64
C ASN A 69 2.11 -5.26 -3.56
N TYR A 70 3.40 -5.17 -3.89
CA TYR A 70 4.45 -5.28 -2.90
C TYR A 70 4.37 -4.16 -1.85
N GLY A 71 4.16 -2.91 -2.29
CA GLY A 71 3.92 -1.77 -1.38
C GLY A 71 2.69 -1.96 -0.49
N ARG A 72 1.62 -2.57 -1.03
CA ARG A 72 0.40 -2.90 -0.29
C ARG A 72 0.66 -3.93 0.81
N ILE A 73 1.47 -4.95 0.56
CA ILE A 73 1.88 -5.93 1.59
C ILE A 73 2.62 -5.21 2.73
N LEU A 74 3.58 -4.35 2.40
CA LEU A 74 4.31 -3.57 3.40
C LEU A 74 3.38 -2.65 4.19
N PHE A 75 2.40 -2.02 3.54
CA PHE A 75 1.40 -1.19 4.20
C PHE A 75 0.54 -1.97 5.18
N VAL A 76 0.09 -3.17 4.81
CA VAL A 76 -0.66 -4.06 5.70
C VAL A 76 0.18 -4.42 6.92
N ASN A 77 1.44 -4.83 6.72
CA ASN A 77 2.34 -5.17 7.82
C ASN A 77 2.60 -3.97 8.75
N GLN A 78 2.80 -2.77 8.20
CA GLN A 78 2.94 -1.53 8.99
C GLN A 78 1.71 -1.25 9.85
N THR A 79 0.53 -1.46 9.28
CA THR A 79 -0.74 -1.22 9.95
C THR A 79 -1.00 -2.26 11.04
N GLN A 80 -0.66 -3.52 10.78
CA GLN A 80 -0.74 -4.60 11.78
C GLN A 80 0.19 -4.34 12.96
N ASP A 81 1.42 -3.92 12.72
CA ASP A 81 2.37 -3.59 13.79
C ASP A 81 1.89 -2.42 14.65
N LEU A 82 1.27 -1.40 14.02
CA LEU A 82 0.63 -0.31 14.75
C LEU A 82 -0.48 -0.84 15.67
N PHE A 83 -1.37 -1.69 15.16
CA PHE A 83 -2.44 -2.27 15.97
C PHE A 83 -1.91 -3.17 17.09
N HIS A 84 -0.85 -3.94 16.84
CA HIS A 84 -0.20 -4.74 17.87
C HIS A 84 0.37 -3.86 18.98
N SER A 85 1.01 -2.73 18.61
CA SER A 85 1.53 -1.77 19.60
C SER A 85 0.45 -1.13 20.47
N TYR A 86 -0.76 -0.91 19.93
CA TYR A 86 -1.89 -0.42 20.72
C TYR A 86 -2.42 -1.50 21.67
N ARG A 87 -2.58 -2.74 21.18
CA ARG A 87 -3.01 -3.87 22.01
C ARG A 87 -2.06 -4.11 23.17
N GLU A 88 -0.75 -4.11 22.93
CA GLU A 88 0.25 -4.27 24.00
C GLU A 88 0.14 -3.16 25.05
N LYS A 89 -0.05 -1.91 24.64
CA LYS A 89 -0.24 -0.79 25.58
C LYS A 89 -1.51 -0.96 26.43
N ILE A 90 -2.62 -1.37 25.82
CA ILE A 90 -3.88 -1.64 26.53
C ILE A 90 -3.67 -2.76 27.56
N VAL A 91 -3.11 -3.89 27.14
CA VAL A 91 -2.82 -5.04 28.02
C VAL A 91 -1.90 -4.63 29.18
N TYR A 92 -0.79 -3.94 28.89
CA TYR A 92 0.14 -3.50 29.92
C TYR A 92 -0.51 -2.52 30.91
N SER A 93 -1.33 -1.59 30.42
CA SER A 93 -2.06 -0.65 31.28
C SER A 93 -3.07 -1.35 32.20
N PHE A 94 -3.72 -2.40 31.72
CA PHE A 94 -4.70 -3.19 32.47
C PHE A 94 -4.04 -3.93 33.65
N TYR A 95 -2.95 -4.65 33.36
CA TYR A 95 -2.18 -5.35 34.40
C TYR A 95 -1.53 -4.38 35.41
N ARG A 96 -1.12 -3.18 34.98
CA ARG A 96 -0.50 -2.19 35.86
C ARG A 96 -1.50 -1.50 36.81
N LYS A 97 -2.78 -1.42 36.43
CA LYS A 97 -3.82 -0.75 37.22
C LYS A 97 -4.62 -1.69 38.14
N ASN A 98 -4.35 -3.00 38.13
CA ASN A 98 -5.19 -4.01 38.81
C ASN A 98 -6.68 -3.84 38.49
N GLU A 99 -7.02 -3.48 37.23
CA GLU A 99 -8.41 -3.45 36.80
C GLU A 99 -8.92 -4.89 36.67
N HIS A 100 -10.04 -5.22 37.32
CA HIS A 100 -10.62 -6.58 37.35
C HIS A 100 -11.75 -6.78 36.33
N ASP A 101 -12.01 -5.80 35.47
CA ASP A 101 -13.11 -5.84 34.50
C ASP A 101 -12.64 -6.37 33.14
N LEU A 102 -12.58 -7.70 33.05
CA LEU A 102 -12.16 -8.45 31.86
C LEU A 102 -13.04 -8.15 30.64
N ALA A 103 -14.33 -7.87 30.83
CA ALA A 103 -15.26 -7.58 29.73
C ALA A 103 -14.92 -6.24 29.05
N LYS A 104 -14.52 -5.25 29.84
CA LYS A 104 -14.06 -3.94 29.33
C LYS A 104 -12.73 -4.05 28.59
N MET A 105 -11.82 -4.92 29.05
CA MET A 105 -10.56 -5.22 28.37
C MET A 105 -10.80 -5.92 27.01
N GLU A 106 -11.64 -6.94 26.98
CA GLU A 106 -11.97 -7.67 25.74
C GLU A 106 -12.62 -6.74 24.71
N THR A 107 -13.51 -5.85 25.17
CA THR A 107 -14.13 -4.82 24.32
C THR A 107 -13.07 -3.87 23.75
N ASN A 108 -12.11 -3.39 24.54
CA ASN A 108 -11.06 -2.50 24.05
C ASN A 108 -10.10 -3.19 23.05
N LEU A 109 -9.80 -4.49 23.24
CA LEU A 109 -8.92 -5.25 22.33
C LEU A 109 -9.56 -5.58 20.99
N THR A 110 -10.88 -5.75 20.98
CA THR A 110 -11.67 -6.15 19.80
C THR A 110 -12.25 -4.96 19.04
N THR A 111 -12.67 -3.92 19.77
CA THR A 111 -13.48 -2.80 19.25
C THR A 111 -12.66 -1.57 18.89
N ASP A 112 -11.49 -1.36 19.52
CA ASP A 112 -10.60 -0.21 19.26
C ASP A 112 -9.77 -0.39 17.96
N ARG A 113 -10.46 -0.85 16.91
CA ARG A 113 -9.97 -1.01 15.53
C ARG A 113 -10.43 0.15 14.61
N ARG A 114 -11.11 1.18 15.13
CA ARG A 114 -11.62 2.33 14.36
C ARG A 114 -10.76 3.59 14.57
#